data_AF-A0A3M0CWA7-F1
#
_entry.id   AF-A0A3M0CWA7-F1
#
_cell.length_a   1.000
_cell.length_b   1.000
_cell.length_c   1.000
_cell.angle_alpha   90.00
_cell.angle_beta   90.00
_cell.angle_gamma   90.00
#
_symmetry.space_group_name_H-M   'P 1'
#
loop_
_entity.id
_entity.type
_entity.pdbx_description
1 polymer ?
#
loop_
_entity_poly.entity_id
_entity_poly.type
_entity_poly.pdbx_seq_one_letter_code
_entity_poly.pdbx_strand_id
1 'polypeptide(L)'
;MSENDPTVSCERCGRQWTLSYELDELMAGNRAVEQFALDHERHTGHYPDGVSTWRATCRQCPDGVERLSEDAARRWARTHARHTRHDVTLHHAEGDETSLIEGED
;
A
#
# COMPACT_ATOMS: atom_id res chain seq x y z
N MET A 1 -7.96 -6.02 24.13
CA MET A 1 -9.06 -5.78 23.18
C MET A 1 -9.68 -4.45 23.52
N SER A 2 -9.31 -3.41 22.77
CA SER A 2 -9.87 -2.07 22.95
C SER A 2 -11.03 -1.91 21.97
N GLU A 3 -12.16 -1.32 22.37
CA GLU A 3 -13.34 -1.14 21.49
C GLU A 3 -13.09 -0.19 20.29
N ASN A 4 -11.86 0.32 20.12
CA ASN A 4 -11.46 1.23 19.05
C ASN A 4 -10.47 0.60 18.05
N ASP A 5 -10.21 -0.70 18.15
CA ASP A 5 -9.30 -1.35 17.22
C ASP A 5 -9.92 -1.36 15.81
N PRO A 6 -9.17 -0.98 14.76
CA PRO A 6 -9.70 -0.88 13.42
C PRO A 6 -10.18 -2.26 12.95
N THR A 7 -11.25 -2.25 12.17
CA THR A 7 -11.88 -3.44 11.65
C THR A 7 -11.80 -3.43 10.13
N VAL A 8 -11.45 -4.57 9.56
CA VAL A 8 -11.33 -4.78 8.11
C VAL A 8 -12.28 -5.90 7.70
N SER A 9 -13.08 -5.69 6.66
CA SER A 9 -13.96 -6.69 6.07
C SER A 9 -13.46 -7.14 4.71
N CYS A 10 -13.78 -8.36 4.33
CA CYS A 10 -13.62 -8.84 2.96
C CYS A 10 -14.82 -9.71 2.58
N GLU A 11 -15.69 -9.18 1.72
CA GLU A 11 -16.88 -9.87 1.21
C GLU A 11 -16.48 -11.11 0.41
N ARG A 12 -15.40 -11.04 -0.38
CA ARG A 12 -14.90 -12.17 -1.18
C ARG A 12 -14.47 -13.36 -0.31
N CYS A 13 -13.90 -13.08 0.86
CA CYS A 13 -13.52 -14.08 1.84
C CYS A 13 -14.65 -14.43 2.83
N GLY A 14 -15.75 -13.66 2.84
CA GLY A 14 -16.87 -13.80 3.77
C GLY A 14 -16.49 -13.60 5.24
N ARG A 15 -15.49 -12.75 5.53
CA ARG A 15 -14.90 -12.61 6.88
C ARG A 15 -14.61 -11.16 7.24
N GLN A 16 -14.55 -10.91 8.54
CA GLN A 16 -14.19 -9.64 9.14
C GLN A 16 -13.17 -9.88 10.26
N TRP A 17 -12.20 -8.98 10.37
CA TRP A 17 -11.12 -9.05 11.35
C TRP A 17 -11.02 -7.74 12.13
N THR A 18 -10.89 -7.85 13.44
CA THR A 18 -10.46 -6.74 14.30
C THR A 18 -8.95 -6.81 14.42
N LEU A 19 -8.25 -5.72 14.13
CA LEU A 19 -6.79 -5.71 13.99
C LEU A 19 -6.03 -5.61 15.32
N SER A 20 -6.57 -6.21 16.39
CA SER A 20 -5.93 -6.21 17.71
C SER A 20 -4.59 -6.96 17.68
N TYR A 21 -4.46 -8.00 16.85
CA TYR A 21 -3.21 -8.74 16.69
C TYR A 21 -2.12 -7.85 16.05
N GLU A 22 -2.45 -7.16 14.97
CA GLU A 22 -1.54 -6.26 14.27
C GLU A 22 -1.10 -5.09 15.16
N LEU A 23 -2.01 -4.56 15.98
CA LEU A 23 -1.72 -3.49 16.91
C LEU A 23 -0.89 -3.94 18.12
N ASP A 24 -1.30 -5.01 18.79
CA ASP A 24 -0.75 -5.42 20.08
C ASP A 24 0.46 -6.34 19.95
N GLU A 25 0.48 -7.24 18.96
CA GLU A 25 1.56 -8.22 18.79
C GLU A 25 2.60 -7.78 17.74
N LEU A 26 2.16 -7.21 16.62
CA LEU A 26 3.07 -6.72 15.57
C LEU A 26 3.50 -5.26 15.78
N MET A 27 2.92 -4.56 16.76
CA MET A 27 3.21 -3.15 17.07
C MET A 27 3.10 -2.25 15.84
N ALA A 28 2.20 -2.58 14.91
CA ALA A 28 2.07 -1.90 13.62
C ALA A 28 1.58 -0.44 13.77
N GLY A 29 0.90 -0.13 14.88
CA GLY A 29 0.38 1.20 15.17
C GLY A 29 -0.53 1.71 14.05
N ASN A 30 -0.28 2.94 13.58
CA ASN A 30 -1.07 3.55 12.51
C ASN A 30 -0.93 2.86 11.14
N ARG A 31 -0.05 1.86 11.01
CA ARG A 31 0.12 1.06 9.79
C ARG A 31 -0.57 -0.30 9.83
N ALA A 32 -1.31 -0.62 10.90
CA ALA A 32 -1.99 -1.92 11.04
C ALA A 32 -2.87 -2.26 9.82
N VAL A 33 -3.69 -1.31 9.35
CA VAL A 33 -4.56 -1.53 8.18
C VAL A 33 -3.75 -1.72 6.89
N GLU A 34 -2.69 -0.93 6.68
CA GLU A 34 -1.81 -1.08 5.50
C GLU A 34 -1.13 -2.45 5.50
N GLN A 35 -0.57 -2.85 6.63
CA GLN A 35 0.11 -4.13 6.76
C GLN A 35 -0.86 -5.30 6.56
N PHE A 36 -2.03 -5.25 7.19
CA PHE A 36 -3.06 -6.27 7.02
C PHE A 36 -3.49 -6.37 5.55
N ALA A 37 -3.79 -5.23 4.90
CA ALA A 37 -4.27 -5.23 3.52
C ALA A 37 -3.24 -5.78 2.54
N LEU A 38 -1.98 -5.37 2.65
CA LEU A 38 -0.89 -5.86 1.79
C LEU A 38 -0.62 -7.34 2.04
N ASP A 39 -0.66 -7.80 3.29
CA ASP A 39 -0.49 -9.22 3.59
C ASP A 39 -1.68 -10.06 3.10
N HIS A 40 -2.90 -9.55 3.24
CA HIS A 40 -4.12 -10.18 2.74
C HIS A 40 -4.06 -10.35 1.22
N GLU A 41 -3.67 -9.31 0.48
CA GLU A 41 -3.50 -9.40 -0.98
C GLU A 41 -2.47 -10.45 -1.35
N ARG A 42 -1.30 -10.46 -0.70
CA ARG A 42 -0.24 -11.45 -0.97
C ARG A 42 -0.68 -12.90 -0.77
N HIS A 43 -1.59 -13.15 0.16
CA HIS A 43 -2.08 -14.50 0.46
C HIS A 43 -3.36 -14.88 -0.30
N THR A 44 -4.17 -13.92 -0.73
CA THR A 44 -5.50 -14.16 -1.30
C THR A 44 -5.68 -13.65 -2.73
N GLY A 45 -4.73 -12.88 -3.25
CA GLY A 45 -4.74 -12.26 -4.58
C GLY A 45 -5.76 -11.12 -4.74
N HIS A 46 -6.25 -10.55 -3.63
CA HIS A 46 -7.14 -9.39 -3.66
C HIS A 46 -7.04 -8.54 -2.38
N TYR A 47 -7.39 -7.26 -2.48
CA TYR A 47 -7.48 -6.38 -1.33
C TYR A 47 -8.81 -6.57 -0.56
N PRO A 48 -8.83 -6.28 0.76
CA PRO A 48 -10.07 -6.18 1.53
C PRO A 48 -11.02 -5.10 1.00
N ASP A 49 -12.27 -5.10 1.47
CA ASP A 49 -13.27 -4.16 0.97
C ASP A 49 -12.91 -2.72 1.30
N GLY A 50 -13.14 -1.81 0.34
CA GLY A 50 -12.84 -0.39 0.49
C GLY A 50 -11.35 -0.06 0.57
N VAL A 51 -10.48 -1.04 0.33
CA VAL A 51 -9.03 -0.83 0.29
C VAL A 51 -8.55 -0.73 -1.15
N SER A 52 -7.87 0.37 -1.43
CA SER A 52 -7.21 0.63 -2.70
C SER A 52 -5.80 1.16 -2.44
N THR A 53 -4.82 0.75 -3.24
CA THR A 53 -3.40 1.06 -2.99
C THR A 53 -2.79 1.91 -4.09
N TRP A 54 -2.02 2.91 -3.67
CA TRP A 54 -1.07 3.59 -4.53
C TRP A 54 0.09 2.67 -4.85
N ARG A 55 0.41 2.51 -6.13
CA ARG A 55 1.55 1.71 -6.58
C ARG A 55 2.57 2.58 -7.28
N ALA A 56 3.79 2.62 -6.79
CA ALA A 56 4.92 3.19 -7.49
C ALA A 56 5.74 2.09 -8.15
N THR A 57 5.94 2.16 -9.46
CA THR A 57 6.67 1.16 -10.25
C THR A 57 7.76 1.86 -11.04
N CYS A 58 9.00 1.43 -10.83
CA CYS A 58 10.12 1.90 -11.64
C CYS A 58 9.97 1.37 -13.07
N ARG A 59 10.24 2.21 -14.08
CA ARG A 59 10.18 1.81 -15.49
C ARG A 59 11.41 1.03 -15.96
N GLN A 60 12.50 1.07 -15.19
CA GLN A 60 13.81 0.55 -15.59
C GLN A 60 14.33 -0.60 -14.73
N CYS A 61 13.82 -0.77 -13.52
CA CYS A 61 14.21 -1.88 -12.63
C CYS A 61 12.98 -2.59 -12.07
N PRO A 62 13.11 -3.81 -11.53
CA PRO A 62 11.98 -4.56 -10.97
C PRO A 62 11.46 -3.97 -9.64
N ASP A 63 12.04 -2.88 -9.14
CA ASP A 63 11.66 -2.31 -7.86
C ASP A 63 10.33 -1.54 -7.95
N GLY A 64 9.57 -1.61 -6.86
CA GLY A 64 8.32 -0.89 -6.68
C GLY A 64 7.87 -0.92 -5.23
N VAL A 65 6.81 -0.17 -4.94
CA VAL A 65 6.13 -0.22 -3.64
C VAL A 65 4.63 -0.02 -3.80
N GLU A 66 3.87 -0.70 -2.95
CA GLU A 66 2.44 -0.46 -2.75
C GLU A 66 2.20 0.15 -1.37
N ARG A 67 1.33 1.16 -1.29
CA ARG A 67 0.99 1.91 -0.07
C ARG A 67 -0.48 2.28 -0.07
N LEU A 68 -1.08 2.39 1.10
CA LEU A 68 -2.39 3.04 1.25
C LEU A 68 -2.28 4.56 1.14
N SER A 69 -1.14 5.13 1.53
CA SER A 69 -0.89 6.57 1.48
C SER A 69 -0.24 6.99 0.16
N GLU A 70 -0.86 7.95 -0.53
CA GLU A 70 -0.26 8.64 -1.69
C GLU A 70 1.12 9.19 -1.34
N ASP A 71 1.22 9.96 -0.25
CA ASP A 71 2.47 10.58 0.18
C ASP A 71 3.60 9.58 0.39
N ALA A 72 3.29 8.42 0.97
CA ALA A 72 4.26 7.35 1.17
C ALA A 72 4.75 6.77 -0.17
N ALA A 73 3.84 6.45 -1.10
CA ALA A 73 4.20 5.95 -2.44
C ALA A 73 4.97 7.00 -3.24
N ARG A 74 4.51 8.26 -3.22
CA ARG A 74 5.11 9.37 -3.93
C ARG A 74 6.49 9.74 -3.39
N ARG A 75 6.67 9.67 -2.06
CA ARG A 75 7.99 9.87 -1.43
C ARG A 75 8.96 8.78 -1.88
N TRP A 76 8.56 7.51 -1.87
CA TRP A 76 9.40 6.44 -2.39
C TRP A 76 9.79 6.70 -3.84
N ALA A 77 8.82 7.04 -4.70
CA ALA A 77 9.04 7.30 -6.11
C ALA A 77 10.05 8.44 -6.36
N ARG A 78 9.87 9.58 -5.69
CA ARG A 78 10.82 10.71 -5.77
C ARG A 78 12.22 10.34 -5.27
N THR A 79 12.31 9.61 -4.16
CA THR A 79 13.62 9.16 -3.64
C THR A 79 14.30 8.19 -4.60
N HIS A 80 13.55 7.26 -5.18
CA HIS A 80 14.07 6.30 -6.15
C HIS A 80 14.56 7.02 -7.40
N ALA A 81 13.72 7.86 -8.01
CA ALA A 81 14.04 8.63 -9.20
C ALA A 81 15.30 9.49 -9.01
N ARG A 82 15.43 10.18 -7.87
CA ARG A 82 16.62 10.97 -7.54
C ARG A 82 17.92 10.14 -7.46
N HIS A 83 17.86 8.94 -6.91
CA HIS A 83 19.06 8.13 -6.68
C HIS A 83 19.46 7.30 -7.90
N THR A 84 18.50 6.92 -8.72
CA THR A 84 18.71 6.01 -9.85
C THR A 84 18.64 6.73 -11.20
N ARG A 85 18.09 7.94 -11.24
CA ARG A 85 17.70 8.65 -12.47
C ARG A 85 16.71 7.85 -13.31
N HIS A 86 15.93 7.00 -12.65
CA HIS A 86 14.89 6.23 -13.29
C HIS A 86 13.55 6.94 -13.19
N ASP A 87 12.78 6.84 -14.25
CA ASP A 87 11.39 7.25 -14.28
C ASP A 87 10.54 6.28 -13.47
N VAL A 88 9.67 6.84 -12.64
CA VAL A 88 8.73 6.07 -11.80
C VAL A 88 7.31 6.42 -12.19
N THR A 89 6.51 5.39 -12.49
CA THR A 89 5.06 5.54 -12.68
C THR A 89 4.38 5.37 -11.33
N LEU A 90 3.61 6.38 -10.93
CA LEU A 90 2.74 6.32 -9.76
C LEU A 90 1.31 6.05 -10.25
N HIS A 91 0.81 4.85 -9.97
CA HIS A 91 -0.58 4.47 -10.16
C HIS A 91 -1.41 4.97 -9.00
N HIS A 92 -2.55 5.58 -9.32
CA HIS A 92 -3.50 6.06 -8.33
C HIS A 92 -4.19 4.88 -7.66
N ALA A 93 -4.56 5.06 -6.39
CA ALA A 93 -5.28 4.03 -5.66
C ALA A 93 -6.64 3.73 -6.30
N GLU A 94 -7.34 4.77 -6.76
CA GLU A 94 -8.65 4.63 -7.38
C GLU A 94 -8.59 4.93 -8.88
N GLY A 95 -9.13 4.01 -9.69
CA GLY A 95 -9.16 4.14 -11.15
C GLY A 95 -7.84 3.82 -11.84
N ASP A 96 -7.77 4.15 -13.12
CA ASP A 96 -6.63 3.83 -14.00
C ASP A 96 -5.65 5.02 -14.18
N GLU A 97 -5.80 6.10 -13.42
CA GLU A 97 -4.95 7.27 -13.53
C GLU A 97 -3.50 6.97 -13.10
N THR A 98 -2.55 7.56 -13.83
CA THR A 98 -1.13 7.47 -13.49
C THR A 98 -0.46 8.83 -13.57
N SER A 99 0.56 9.02 -12.74
CA SER A 99 1.45 10.17 -12.79
C SER A 99 2.89 9.73 -13.01
N LEU A 100 3.64 10.48 -13.81
CA LEU A 100 5.07 10.24 -14.02
C LEU A 100 5.89 11.08 -13.05
N ILE A 101 6.89 10.45 -12.45
CA ILE A 101 7.94 11.12 -11.68
C ILE A 101 9.24 10.86 -12.44
N GLU A 102 9.79 11.91 -13.02
CA GLU A 102 10.97 11.83 -13.89
C GLU A 102 12.24 11.67 -13.06
N GLY A 103 13.15 10.84 -13.56
CA GLY A 103 14.52 10.79 -13.07
C GLY A 103 15.31 11.96 -13.65
N GLU A 104 15.62 12.98 -12.85
CA GLU A 104 16.43 14.12 -13.30
C GLU A 104 17.88 13.66 -13.63
N ASP A 105 18.41 14.10 -14.79
CA ASP A 105 19.77 13.81 -15.29
C ASP A 105 20.91 14.43 -14.45
#